data_AF-A0A4D6NA99-F1
#
_entry.id   AF-A0A4D6NA99-F1
#
_cell.length_a   1.000
_cell.length_b   1.000
_cell.length_c   1.000
_cell.angle_alpha   90.00
_cell.angle_beta   90.00
_cell.angle_gamma   90.00
#
_symmetry.space_group_name_H-M   'P 1'
#
loop_
_entity.id
_entity.type
_entity.pdbx_description
1 polymer ?
#
loop_
_entity_poly.entity_id
_entity_poly.type
_entity_poly.pdbx_seq_one_letter_code
_entity_poly.pdbx_strand_id
1 'polypeptide(L)'
;MLMCSTFCSSIPHHLNLASMMIMKRFSAPISSYVSPRAQAITEPPSRVGFLGIGIMGSPMAHNLLKAGIDLTVWNRTKSKCDPLISLGAKYKPSPEEVAASCDVTFAMLADPQSALDVACGKHGAVNGIGPGKGYVDVSTVDGDTSKLISERIKSTGALFLEAPVSGSKKPAEDGQLIFLTAGDKNLYDTVGSLLDIMGKSKFYLGNVGNGAAMKLVVNMIMGSMMASFSEGLLLSEKVGLDPDVLVQVVSQGAISAPMYSTKGPSMIQSLYPTAFPLKHQQKDLRLALGLAESVSQPTPIAAAANELYKVAKSHGLSDQDFSAVIEALKSKFQHSETK
;
A
#
# COMPACT_ATOMS: atom_id res chain seq x y z
N MET A 1 -62.26 5.57 18.26
CA MET A 1 -63.12 5.48 17.05
C MET A 1 -62.20 5.07 15.90
N LEU A 2 -62.18 3.77 15.54
CA LEU A 2 -62.84 3.16 14.36
C LEU A 2 -62.12 3.58 13.05
N MET A 3 -61.64 2.75 12.10
CA MET A 3 -61.60 1.30 11.78
C MET A 3 -60.40 1.09 10.82
N CYS A 4 -59.61 0.02 10.88
CA CYS A 4 -59.77 -1.28 10.18
C CYS A 4 -60.16 -1.20 8.68
N SER A 5 -59.27 -1.62 7.78
CA SER A 5 -59.64 -2.52 6.67
C SER A 5 -58.41 -3.17 6.01
N THR A 6 -58.41 -4.50 6.07
CA THR A 6 -57.64 -5.47 5.30
C THR A 6 -58.20 -5.58 3.88
N PHE A 7 -57.34 -5.81 2.88
CA PHE A 7 -57.77 -6.44 1.62
C PHE A 7 -56.73 -7.48 1.17
N CYS A 8 -57.18 -8.73 1.20
CA CYS A 8 -56.59 -9.90 0.57
C CYS A 8 -57.62 -10.40 -0.44
N SER A 9 -57.21 -10.75 -1.66
CA SER A 9 -57.87 -11.62 -2.66
C SER A 9 -57.14 -11.43 -3.99
N SER A 10 -57.01 -12.34 -4.95
CA SER A 10 -57.17 -13.78 -5.11
C SER A 10 -56.72 -14.06 -6.55
N ILE A 11 -56.13 -15.23 -6.77
CA ILE A 11 -55.70 -15.78 -8.06
C ILE A 11 -56.92 -16.09 -8.96
N PRO A 12 -56.74 -16.14 -10.29
CA PRO A 12 -57.39 -17.20 -11.07
C PRO A 12 -56.43 -18.06 -11.89
N HIS A 13 -56.79 -19.34 -11.91
CA HIS A 13 -56.18 -20.49 -12.59
C HIS A 13 -56.60 -20.60 -14.07
N HIS A 14 -55.89 -21.51 -14.76
CA HIS A 14 -56.13 -22.17 -16.07
C HIS A 14 -55.41 -21.50 -17.27
N LEU A 15 -54.66 -22.18 -18.14
CA LEU A 15 -54.77 -23.55 -18.64
C LEU A 15 -53.41 -24.27 -18.82
N ASN A 16 -53.52 -25.59 -18.73
CA ASN A 16 -52.55 -26.65 -18.95
C ASN A 16 -52.43 -26.96 -20.46
N LEU A 17 -51.22 -27.13 -21.00
CA LEU A 17 -50.99 -28.01 -22.15
C LEU A 17 -49.56 -28.57 -22.11
N ALA A 18 -49.50 -29.89 -21.94
CA ALA A 18 -48.27 -30.68 -21.91
C ALA A 18 -47.59 -30.67 -23.29
N SER A 19 -46.27 -30.48 -23.27
CA SER A 19 -45.41 -30.91 -24.37
C SER A 19 -44.14 -31.52 -23.78
N MET A 20 -44.07 -32.85 -23.84
CA MET A 20 -42.90 -33.64 -23.49
C MET A 20 -41.76 -33.30 -24.45
N MET A 21 -40.77 -32.53 -23.99
CA MET A 21 -39.45 -32.53 -24.60
C MET A 21 -38.52 -33.44 -23.81
N ILE A 22 -38.12 -34.53 -24.45
CA ILE A 22 -37.09 -35.46 -24.00
C ILE A 22 -35.76 -34.72 -24.02
N MET A 23 -35.30 -34.23 -22.87
CA MET A 23 -33.92 -33.77 -22.69
C MET A 23 -33.01 -34.99 -22.53
N LYS A 24 -32.22 -35.27 -23.57
CA LYS A 24 -31.06 -36.17 -23.49
C LYS A 24 -30.11 -35.64 -22.43
N ARG A 25 -29.90 -36.42 -21.35
CA ARG A 25 -28.83 -36.21 -20.39
C ARG A 25 -27.48 -36.37 -21.09
N PHE A 26 -26.79 -35.26 -21.34
CA PHE A 26 -25.35 -35.30 -21.55
C PHE A 26 -24.66 -35.32 -20.18
N SER A 27 -24.17 -36.49 -19.77
CA SER A 27 -23.21 -36.57 -18.67
C SER A 27 -21.84 -36.14 -19.19
N ALA A 28 -21.48 -34.88 -18.96
CA ALA A 28 -20.08 -34.48 -18.99
C ALA A 28 -19.42 -34.96 -17.69
N PRO A 29 -18.19 -35.52 -17.73
CA PRO A 29 -17.49 -35.87 -16.51
C PRO A 29 -17.17 -34.57 -15.74
N ILE A 30 -17.68 -34.47 -14.51
CA ILE A 30 -17.23 -33.47 -13.55
C ILE A 30 -15.79 -33.84 -13.20
N SER A 31 -14.84 -33.28 -13.94
CA SER A 31 -13.44 -33.27 -13.52
C SER A 31 -13.38 -32.41 -12.26
N SER A 32 -13.21 -33.06 -11.10
CA SER A 32 -12.89 -32.38 -9.86
C SER A 32 -11.52 -31.71 -10.05
N TYR A 33 -11.52 -30.44 -10.43
CA TYR A 33 -10.35 -29.57 -10.31
C TYR A 33 -10.03 -29.46 -8.81
N VAL A 34 -9.19 -30.38 -8.33
CA VAL A 34 -8.52 -30.23 -7.05
C VAL A 34 -7.56 -29.07 -7.26
N SER A 35 -7.88 -27.90 -6.70
CA SER A 35 -6.92 -26.79 -6.61
C SER A 35 -5.63 -27.35 -6.01
N PRO A 36 -4.45 -27.13 -6.63
CA PRO A 36 -3.20 -27.57 -6.04
C PRO A 36 -3.12 -26.97 -4.64
N ARG A 37 -3.05 -27.82 -3.62
CA ARG A 37 -2.89 -27.37 -2.24
C ARG A 37 -1.50 -26.75 -2.16
N ALA A 38 -1.44 -25.46 -1.83
CA ALA A 38 -0.17 -24.76 -1.70
C ALA A 38 0.75 -25.50 -0.72
N GLN A 39 1.98 -25.76 -1.14
CA GLN A 39 2.97 -26.44 -0.32
C GLN A 39 3.64 -25.44 0.62
N ALA A 40 3.82 -25.85 1.89
CA ALA A 40 4.56 -25.09 2.87
C ALA A 40 6.04 -24.92 2.44
N ILE A 41 6.65 -23.80 2.80
CA ILE A 41 8.09 -23.58 2.60
C ILE A 41 8.80 -24.12 3.84
N THR A 42 9.55 -25.22 3.69
CA THR A 42 10.11 -25.98 4.82
C THR A 42 11.54 -25.63 5.17
N GLU A 43 12.25 -24.90 4.31
CA GLU A 43 13.63 -24.44 4.54
C GLU A 43 13.73 -22.92 4.46
N PRO A 44 14.67 -22.28 5.18
CA PRO A 44 14.86 -20.84 5.10
C PRO A 44 15.16 -20.42 3.65
N PRO A 45 14.50 -19.37 3.13
CA PRO A 45 14.59 -19.00 1.73
C PRO A 45 16.04 -18.61 1.36
N SER A 46 16.60 -19.33 0.39
CA SER A 46 17.99 -19.17 -0.03
C SER A 46 18.16 -18.10 -1.11
N ARG A 47 17.13 -17.90 -1.95
CA ARG A 47 17.12 -16.93 -3.06
C ARG A 47 15.94 -15.99 -2.94
N VAL A 48 16.21 -14.68 -2.86
CA VAL A 48 15.20 -13.65 -2.65
C VAL A 48 15.08 -12.74 -3.88
N GLY A 49 13.86 -12.54 -4.34
CA GLY A 49 13.52 -11.57 -5.38
C GLY A 49 13.09 -10.24 -4.78
N PHE A 50 13.43 -9.12 -5.42
CA PHE A 50 12.92 -7.79 -5.02
C PHE A 50 12.47 -6.99 -6.24
N LEU A 51 11.17 -6.71 -6.30
CA LEU A 51 10.51 -6.00 -7.40
C LEU A 51 10.21 -4.55 -6.96
N GLY A 52 10.82 -3.58 -7.63
CA GLY A 52 10.62 -2.16 -7.37
C GLY A 52 11.75 -1.54 -6.54
N ILE A 53 12.63 -0.79 -7.21
CA ILE A 53 13.83 -0.17 -6.61
C ILE A 53 13.61 1.36 -6.55
N GLY A 54 12.57 1.75 -5.81
CA GLY A 54 12.19 3.14 -5.54
C GLY A 54 12.79 3.70 -4.25
N ILE A 55 12.20 4.78 -3.74
CA ILE A 55 12.62 5.44 -2.48
C ILE A 55 12.66 4.45 -1.31
N MET A 56 11.66 3.57 -1.21
CA MET A 56 11.59 2.55 -0.16
C MET A 56 12.30 1.26 -0.57
N GLY A 57 12.08 0.78 -1.79
CA GLY A 57 12.60 -0.53 -2.20
C GLY A 57 14.13 -0.61 -2.30
N SER A 58 14.79 0.50 -2.69
CA SER A 58 16.26 0.54 -2.77
C SER A 58 16.96 0.28 -1.44
N PRO A 59 16.69 1.04 -0.35
CA PRO A 59 17.32 0.77 0.94
C PRO A 59 16.90 -0.59 1.55
N MET A 60 15.66 -1.04 1.32
CA MET A 60 15.21 -2.36 1.78
C MET A 60 16.02 -3.49 1.12
N ALA A 61 16.15 -3.46 -0.21
CA ALA A 61 16.96 -4.40 -0.97
C ALA A 61 18.45 -4.34 -0.57
N HIS A 62 18.97 -3.14 -0.34
CA HIS A 62 20.34 -2.95 0.14
C HIS A 62 20.57 -3.62 1.50
N ASN A 63 19.62 -3.52 2.44
CA ASN A 63 19.75 -4.15 3.75
C ASN A 63 19.77 -5.68 3.65
N LEU A 64 18.99 -6.27 2.75
CA LEU A 64 19.05 -7.71 2.44
C LEU A 64 20.42 -8.11 1.87
N LEU A 65 20.96 -7.35 0.91
CA LEU A 65 22.30 -7.60 0.36
C LEU A 65 23.39 -7.51 1.42
N LYS A 66 23.35 -6.49 2.28
CA LYS A 66 24.31 -6.29 3.37
C LYS A 66 24.29 -7.46 4.37
N ALA A 67 23.13 -8.10 4.55
CA ALA A 67 22.97 -9.30 5.36
C ALA A 67 23.41 -10.60 4.66
N GLY A 68 23.95 -10.52 3.43
CA GLY A 68 24.46 -11.67 2.69
C GLY A 68 23.39 -12.48 1.95
N ILE A 69 22.19 -11.93 1.76
CA ILE A 69 21.11 -12.61 1.04
C ILE A 69 21.37 -12.63 -0.47
N ASP A 70 21.20 -13.79 -1.13
CA ASP A 70 21.26 -13.91 -2.58
C ASP A 70 20.05 -13.22 -3.22
N LEU A 71 20.25 -11.96 -3.63
CA LEU A 71 19.19 -11.08 -4.08
C LEU A 71 19.16 -10.95 -5.60
N THR A 72 17.98 -11.17 -6.19
CA THR A 72 17.69 -10.84 -7.60
C THR A 72 16.71 -9.68 -7.67
N VAL A 73 17.09 -8.60 -8.33
CA VAL A 73 16.30 -7.36 -8.39
C VAL A 73 15.72 -7.11 -9.77
N TRP A 74 14.56 -6.45 -9.77
CA TRP A 74 13.97 -5.88 -10.96
C TRP A 74 13.38 -4.50 -10.65
N ASN A 75 13.45 -3.61 -11.64
CA ASN A 75 12.71 -2.37 -11.65
C ASN A 75 12.36 -2.01 -13.09
N ARG A 76 11.19 -1.39 -13.30
CA ARG A 76 10.75 -0.91 -14.62
C ARG A 76 11.81 -0.05 -15.31
N THR A 77 12.44 0.84 -14.56
CA THR A 77 13.62 1.59 -15.01
C THR A 77 14.88 0.84 -14.57
N LYS A 78 15.55 0.14 -15.50
CA LYS A 78 16.72 -0.70 -15.19
C LYS A 78 17.80 0.05 -14.41
N SER A 79 18.11 1.30 -14.78
CA SER A 79 19.21 2.05 -14.18
C SER A 79 19.09 2.26 -12.67
N LYS A 80 17.87 2.13 -12.10
CA LYS A 80 17.69 2.15 -10.63
C LYS A 80 18.28 0.92 -9.94
N CYS A 81 18.45 -0.20 -10.65
CA CYS A 81 19.06 -1.41 -10.11
C CYS A 81 20.59 -1.37 -10.11
N ASP A 82 21.22 -0.53 -10.94
CA ASP A 82 22.68 -0.54 -11.15
C ASP A 82 23.50 -0.36 -9.85
N PRO A 83 23.09 0.48 -8.87
CA PRO A 83 23.77 0.54 -7.58
C PRO A 83 23.74 -0.79 -6.80
N LEU A 84 22.62 -1.50 -6.82
CA LEU A 84 22.49 -2.80 -6.12
C LEU A 84 23.23 -3.90 -6.86
N ILE A 85 23.25 -3.86 -8.21
CA ILE A 85 24.02 -4.80 -9.03
C ILE A 85 25.51 -4.65 -8.73
N SER A 86 26.00 -3.42 -8.60
CA SER A 86 27.39 -3.13 -8.23
C SER A 86 27.77 -3.66 -6.84
N LEU A 87 26.78 -3.91 -5.98
CA LEU A 87 26.93 -4.49 -4.65
C LEU A 87 26.68 -6.01 -4.62
N GLY A 88 26.49 -6.66 -5.78
CA GLY A 88 26.35 -8.11 -5.90
C GLY A 88 24.93 -8.62 -6.13
N ALA A 89 23.93 -7.74 -6.28
CA ALA A 89 22.60 -8.18 -6.69
C ALA A 89 22.59 -8.72 -8.12
N LYS A 90 21.85 -9.80 -8.34
CA LYS A 90 21.53 -10.30 -9.69
C LYS A 90 20.41 -9.46 -10.29
N TYR A 91 20.34 -9.39 -11.61
CA TYR A 91 19.28 -8.68 -12.34
C TYR A 91 18.55 -9.63 -13.27
N LYS A 92 17.22 -9.47 -13.35
CA LYS A 92 16.37 -10.06 -14.38
C LYS A 92 15.54 -8.97 -15.06
N PRO A 93 15.17 -9.11 -16.34
CA PRO A 93 14.50 -8.05 -17.09
C PRO A 93 12.97 -8.00 -16.86
N SER A 94 12.38 -8.99 -16.19
CA SER A 94 10.94 -9.06 -15.91
C SER A 94 10.61 -9.56 -14.49
N PRO A 95 9.45 -9.17 -13.91
CA PRO A 95 8.94 -9.75 -12.66
C PRO A 95 8.77 -11.27 -12.72
N GLU A 96 8.28 -11.78 -13.85
CA GLU A 96 8.18 -13.21 -14.15
C GLU A 96 9.50 -13.94 -13.95
N GLU A 97 10.60 -13.45 -14.54
CA GLU A 97 11.91 -14.10 -14.44
C GLU A 97 12.51 -14.02 -13.03
N VAL A 98 12.27 -12.92 -12.30
CA VAL A 98 12.67 -12.84 -10.88
C VAL A 98 11.95 -13.94 -10.09
N ALA A 99 10.61 -13.98 -10.19
CA ALA A 99 9.79 -14.93 -9.46
C ALA A 99 10.11 -16.40 -9.84
N ALA A 100 10.48 -16.65 -11.09
CA ALA A 100 10.94 -17.96 -11.55
C ALA A 100 12.26 -18.40 -10.89
N SER A 101 13.16 -17.46 -10.61
CA SER A 101 14.51 -17.75 -10.07
C SER A 101 14.61 -17.75 -8.55
N CYS A 102 13.58 -17.29 -7.84
CA CYS A 102 13.62 -17.06 -6.38
C CYS A 102 12.62 -17.95 -5.62
N ASP A 103 12.92 -18.18 -4.33
CA ASP A 103 12.06 -18.92 -3.41
C ASP A 103 10.99 -17.98 -2.82
N VAL A 104 11.39 -16.75 -2.48
CA VAL A 104 10.50 -15.68 -2.01
C VAL A 104 10.74 -14.42 -2.83
N THR A 105 9.69 -13.73 -3.25
CA THR A 105 9.76 -12.48 -4.01
C THR A 105 9.02 -11.36 -3.28
N PHE A 106 9.73 -10.30 -2.91
CA PHE A 106 9.16 -9.07 -2.36
C PHE A 106 8.78 -8.10 -3.47
N ALA A 107 7.73 -7.30 -3.24
CA ALA A 107 7.29 -6.27 -4.16
C ALA A 107 7.01 -4.95 -3.45
N MET A 108 7.70 -3.86 -3.82
CA MET A 108 7.55 -2.51 -3.26
C MET A 108 7.21 -1.51 -4.37
N LEU A 109 5.92 -1.36 -4.65
CA LEU A 109 5.39 -0.56 -5.76
C LEU A 109 4.65 0.69 -5.28
N ALA A 110 4.56 1.68 -6.19
CA ALA A 110 4.07 3.03 -5.90
C ALA A 110 2.57 3.10 -5.58
N ASP A 111 1.76 2.30 -6.29
CA ASP A 111 0.30 2.37 -6.29
C ASP A 111 -0.34 1.01 -6.65
N PRO A 112 -1.66 0.85 -6.39
CA PRO A 112 -2.41 -0.36 -6.72
C PRO A 112 -2.22 -0.85 -8.16
N GLN A 113 -2.24 0.07 -9.14
CA GLN A 113 -2.12 -0.31 -10.54
C GLN A 113 -0.74 -0.90 -10.86
N SER A 114 0.32 -0.33 -10.30
CA SER A 114 1.69 -0.83 -10.44
C SER A 114 1.87 -2.17 -9.74
N ALA A 115 1.27 -2.37 -8.56
CA ALA A 115 1.29 -3.65 -7.85
C ALA A 115 0.59 -4.74 -8.68
N LEU A 116 -0.60 -4.45 -9.23
CA LEU A 116 -1.34 -5.37 -10.10
C LEU A 116 -0.59 -5.71 -11.38
N ASP A 117 0.01 -4.72 -12.06
CA ASP A 117 0.79 -4.94 -13.28
C ASP A 117 2.01 -5.85 -13.02
N VAL A 118 2.74 -5.58 -11.93
CA VAL A 118 3.94 -6.35 -11.56
C VAL A 118 3.59 -7.76 -11.07
N ALA A 119 2.48 -7.92 -10.35
CA ALA A 119 2.05 -9.24 -9.90
C ALA A 119 1.39 -10.05 -11.02
N CYS A 120 0.44 -9.46 -11.74
CA CYS A 120 -0.55 -10.15 -12.56
C CYS A 120 -0.52 -9.78 -14.06
N GLY A 121 0.34 -8.84 -14.47
CA GLY A 121 0.44 -8.39 -15.87
C GLY A 121 1.03 -9.44 -16.82
N LYS A 122 1.19 -9.06 -18.10
CA LYS A 122 1.69 -9.97 -19.16
C LYS A 122 3.02 -10.64 -18.83
N HIS A 123 3.90 -9.94 -18.12
CA HIS A 123 5.19 -10.44 -17.63
C HIS A 123 5.27 -10.40 -16.10
N GLY A 124 4.10 -10.53 -15.46
CA GLY A 124 3.96 -10.44 -14.01
C GLY A 124 4.49 -11.68 -13.28
N ALA A 125 4.70 -11.54 -11.98
CA ALA A 125 5.21 -12.61 -11.13
C ALA A 125 4.37 -13.91 -11.19
N VAL A 126 3.06 -13.81 -11.44
CA VAL A 126 2.15 -14.97 -11.61
C VAL A 126 2.59 -15.94 -12.71
N ASN A 127 3.36 -15.50 -13.70
CA ASN A 127 3.81 -16.36 -14.81
C ASN A 127 5.09 -17.15 -14.46
N GLY A 128 5.82 -16.76 -13.41
CA GLY A 128 7.06 -17.42 -12.98
C GLY A 128 7.00 -18.07 -11.60
N ILE A 129 5.97 -17.77 -10.80
CA ILE A 129 5.81 -18.29 -9.44
C ILE A 129 4.93 -19.54 -9.42
N GLY A 130 5.21 -20.47 -8.51
CA GLY A 130 4.50 -21.75 -8.41
C GLY A 130 4.61 -22.40 -7.03
N PRO A 131 4.29 -23.70 -6.89
CA PRO A 131 4.32 -24.41 -5.61
C PRO A 131 5.67 -24.31 -4.89
N GLY A 132 5.62 -24.15 -3.57
CA GLY A 132 6.81 -24.02 -2.72
C GLY A 132 7.48 -22.64 -2.75
N LYS A 133 6.87 -21.64 -3.41
CA LYS A 133 7.36 -20.26 -3.46
C LYS A 133 6.41 -19.29 -2.75
N GLY A 134 6.94 -18.12 -2.37
CA GLY A 134 6.18 -17.05 -1.71
C GLY A 134 6.26 -15.71 -2.44
N TYR A 135 5.14 -14.99 -2.49
CA TYR A 135 5.08 -13.59 -2.90
C TYR A 135 4.72 -12.72 -1.70
N VAL A 136 5.55 -11.71 -1.40
CA VAL A 136 5.35 -10.78 -0.29
C VAL A 136 5.17 -9.37 -0.82
N ASP A 137 3.93 -8.88 -0.85
CA ASP A 137 3.65 -7.52 -1.30
C ASP A 137 3.80 -6.55 -0.12
N VAL A 138 4.84 -5.72 -0.17
CA VAL A 138 5.12 -4.67 0.83
C VAL A 138 4.67 -3.28 0.36
N SER A 139 3.95 -3.22 -0.75
CA SER A 139 3.35 -1.99 -1.31
C SER A 139 2.21 -1.49 -0.43
N THR A 140 1.92 -0.19 -0.51
CA THR A 140 0.68 0.37 0.07
C THR A 140 -0.42 0.42 -1.00
N VAL A 141 -1.40 -0.47 -0.85
CA VAL A 141 -2.56 -0.66 -1.72
C VAL A 141 -3.86 -0.75 -0.89
N ASP A 142 -5.01 -0.74 -1.54
CA ASP A 142 -6.29 -1.08 -0.90
C ASP A 142 -6.49 -2.59 -0.73
N GLY A 143 -7.44 -2.95 0.13
CA GLY A 143 -7.72 -4.34 0.48
C GLY A 143 -8.20 -5.18 -0.70
N ASP A 144 -8.93 -4.59 -1.64
CA ASP A 144 -9.45 -5.31 -2.81
C ASP A 144 -8.33 -5.65 -3.79
N THR A 145 -7.41 -4.71 -4.01
CA THR A 145 -6.18 -4.94 -4.78
C THR A 145 -5.35 -6.07 -4.17
N SER A 146 -5.13 -6.05 -2.85
CA SER A 146 -4.35 -7.10 -2.17
C SER A 146 -5.01 -8.49 -2.27
N LYS A 147 -6.34 -8.56 -2.08
CA LYS A 147 -7.11 -9.81 -2.25
C LYS A 147 -7.00 -10.34 -3.68
N LEU A 148 -7.15 -9.46 -4.68
CA LEU A 148 -7.02 -9.84 -6.09
C LEU A 148 -5.62 -10.39 -6.39
N ILE A 149 -4.56 -9.73 -5.95
CA ILE A 149 -3.19 -10.24 -6.11
C ILE A 149 -3.05 -11.59 -5.39
N SER A 150 -3.57 -11.72 -4.17
CA SER A 150 -3.52 -12.96 -3.40
C SER A 150 -4.17 -14.12 -4.14
N GLU A 151 -5.37 -13.94 -4.68
CA GLU A 151 -6.10 -14.96 -5.44
C GLU A 151 -5.30 -15.40 -6.67
N ARG A 152 -4.74 -14.44 -7.42
CA ARG A 152 -3.97 -14.73 -8.63
C ARG A 152 -2.67 -15.47 -8.32
N ILE A 153 -1.93 -15.04 -7.30
CA ILE A 153 -0.70 -15.73 -6.86
C ILE A 153 -1.02 -17.14 -6.35
N LYS A 154 -2.04 -17.29 -5.49
CA LYS A 154 -2.42 -18.60 -4.95
C LYS A 154 -2.91 -19.58 -6.02
N SER A 155 -3.49 -19.08 -7.11
CA SER A 155 -3.91 -19.93 -8.24
C SER A 155 -2.75 -20.68 -8.92
N THR A 156 -1.50 -20.23 -8.73
CA THR A 156 -0.31 -20.93 -9.24
C THR A 156 0.23 -21.98 -8.26
N GLY A 157 -0.36 -22.10 -7.06
CA GLY A 157 0.11 -22.94 -5.96
C GLY A 157 1.13 -22.27 -5.04
N ALA A 158 1.49 -21.01 -5.30
CA ALA A 158 2.37 -20.21 -4.44
C ALA A 158 1.65 -19.64 -3.20
N LEU A 159 2.42 -19.23 -2.20
CA LEU A 159 1.93 -18.56 -1.00
C LEU A 159 1.93 -17.04 -1.19
N PHE A 160 1.02 -16.35 -0.49
CA PHE A 160 0.90 -14.89 -0.54
C PHE A 160 0.82 -14.29 0.86
N LEU A 161 1.58 -13.23 1.08
CA LEU A 161 1.57 -12.40 2.27
C LEU A 161 1.54 -10.93 1.85
N GLU A 162 0.59 -10.15 2.35
CA GLU A 162 0.74 -8.70 2.34
C GLU A 162 1.52 -8.29 3.58
N ALA A 163 2.41 -7.31 3.43
CA ALA A 163 3.25 -6.79 4.49
C ALA A 163 3.58 -5.30 4.28
N PRO A 164 2.57 -4.42 4.06
CA PRO A 164 2.83 -2.98 3.95
C PRO A 164 3.59 -2.45 5.18
N VAL A 165 4.42 -1.44 4.95
CA VAL A 165 5.34 -0.92 5.97
C VAL A 165 4.93 0.46 6.49
N SER A 166 5.13 0.71 7.78
CA SER A 166 5.18 2.04 8.39
C SER A 166 6.62 2.45 8.66
N GLY A 167 6.92 3.73 8.43
CA GLY A 167 8.27 4.27 8.28
C GLY A 167 8.49 4.85 6.89
N SER A 168 9.40 5.81 6.79
CA SER A 168 9.78 6.48 5.53
C SER A 168 11.19 6.05 5.11
N LYS A 169 11.84 6.82 4.22
CA LYS A 169 13.15 6.53 3.67
C LYS A 169 14.21 6.22 4.74
N LYS A 170 14.33 7.04 5.77
CA LYS A 170 15.35 6.87 6.83
C LYS A 170 15.15 5.56 7.62
N PRO A 171 13.95 5.26 8.17
CA PRO A 171 13.69 3.94 8.73
C PRO A 171 13.93 2.77 7.77
N ALA A 172 13.71 2.93 6.47
CA ALA A 172 14.03 1.89 5.49
C ALA A 172 15.55 1.67 5.34
N GLU A 173 16.33 2.76 5.32
CA GLU A 173 17.81 2.71 5.31
C GLU A 173 18.35 2.01 6.56
N ASP A 174 17.75 2.31 7.72
CA ASP A 174 18.23 1.82 9.02
C ASP A 174 17.73 0.42 9.40
N GLY A 175 16.86 -0.20 8.60
CA GLY A 175 16.24 -1.48 8.96
C GLY A 175 15.28 -1.35 10.15
N GLN A 176 14.56 -0.23 10.24
CA GLN A 176 13.70 0.15 11.37
C GLN A 176 12.22 0.29 10.99
N LEU A 177 11.82 -0.28 9.86
CA LEU A 177 10.43 -0.34 9.43
C LEU A 177 9.55 -1.15 10.39
N ILE A 178 8.25 -0.89 10.33
CA ILE A 178 7.21 -1.65 11.02
C ILE A 178 6.37 -2.35 9.95
N PHE A 179 6.35 -3.67 9.95
CA PHE A 179 5.56 -4.45 9.00
C PHE A 179 4.15 -4.72 9.52
N LEU A 180 3.15 -4.47 8.69
CA LEU A 180 1.73 -4.68 8.97
C LEU A 180 1.25 -5.88 8.15
N THR A 181 1.57 -7.09 8.62
CA THR A 181 1.45 -8.31 7.82
C THR A 181 0.09 -8.97 7.93
N ALA A 182 -0.42 -9.54 6.84
CA ALA A 182 -1.61 -10.38 6.85
C ALA A 182 -1.60 -11.36 5.66
N GLY A 183 -2.26 -12.51 5.81
CA GLY A 183 -2.32 -13.55 4.79
C GLY A 183 -1.74 -14.87 5.30
N ASP A 184 -0.90 -15.52 4.50
CA ASP A 184 -0.41 -16.86 4.80
C ASP A 184 0.52 -16.88 6.04
N LYS A 185 0.10 -17.61 7.08
CA LYS A 185 0.85 -17.70 8.35
C LYS A 185 2.17 -18.45 8.19
N ASN A 186 2.20 -19.50 7.37
CA ASN A 186 3.44 -20.25 7.12
C ASN A 186 4.47 -19.35 6.43
N LEU A 187 4.05 -18.63 5.37
CA LEU A 187 4.93 -17.68 4.70
C LEU A 187 5.40 -16.58 5.65
N TYR A 188 4.52 -16.03 6.50
CA TYR A 188 4.90 -15.04 7.52
C TYR A 188 6.02 -15.55 8.44
N ASP A 189 5.91 -16.80 8.92
CA ASP A 189 6.93 -17.39 9.78
C ASP A 189 8.22 -17.66 8.98
N THR A 190 8.12 -18.18 7.75
CA THR A 190 9.26 -18.43 6.85
C THR A 190 10.05 -17.18 6.51
N VAL A 191 9.39 -16.06 6.21
CA VAL A 191 10.07 -14.79 5.85
C VAL A 191 10.42 -13.94 7.06
N GLY A 192 10.16 -14.43 8.28
CA GLY A 192 10.30 -13.67 9.51
C GLY A 192 11.67 -13.02 9.67
N SER A 193 12.76 -13.75 9.41
CA SER A 193 14.13 -13.24 9.48
C SER A 193 14.45 -12.20 8.41
N LEU A 194 13.87 -12.32 7.21
CA LEU A 194 14.02 -11.33 6.13
C LEU A 194 13.32 -10.01 6.51
N LEU A 195 12.16 -10.08 7.14
CA LEU A 195 11.46 -8.91 7.67
C LEU A 195 12.27 -8.24 8.80
N ASP A 196 12.92 -9.01 9.66
CA ASP A 196 13.73 -8.48 10.77
C ASP A 196 15.01 -7.77 10.29
N ILE A 197 15.54 -8.12 9.11
CA ILE A 197 16.65 -7.37 8.49
C ILE A 197 16.19 -5.96 8.05
N MET A 198 14.95 -5.85 7.59
CA MET A 198 14.41 -4.61 7.02
C MET A 198 13.62 -3.77 8.03
N GLY A 199 13.31 -4.31 9.21
CA GLY A 199 12.44 -3.67 10.17
C GLY A 199 12.68 -4.08 11.62
N LYS A 200 12.18 -3.24 12.52
CA LYS A 200 12.30 -3.44 13.96
C LYS A 200 11.12 -4.18 14.59
N SER A 201 10.01 -4.32 13.85
CA SER A 201 8.79 -4.97 14.34
C SER A 201 7.90 -5.44 13.20
N LYS A 202 7.11 -6.48 13.47
CA LYS A 202 6.15 -7.06 12.53
C LYS A 202 4.89 -7.50 13.28
N PHE A 203 3.74 -7.04 12.81
CA PHE A 203 2.43 -7.41 13.35
C PHE A 203 1.75 -8.39 12.40
N TYR A 204 1.17 -9.47 12.91
CA TYR A 204 0.35 -10.39 12.13
C TYR A 204 -1.13 -10.09 12.37
N LEU A 205 -1.81 -9.62 11.34
CA LEU A 205 -3.15 -9.03 11.38
C LEU A 205 -4.21 -9.99 10.83
N GLY A 206 -3.88 -11.27 10.66
CA GLY A 206 -4.81 -12.30 10.22
C GLY A 206 -4.96 -12.35 8.71
N ASN A 207 -6.19 -12.17 8.21
CA ASN A 207 -6.54 -12.42 6.81
C ASN A 207 -6.06 -11.30 5.86
N VAL A 208 -5.83 -11.68 4.60
CA VAL A 208 -5.49 -10.73 3.52
C VAL A 208 -6.51 -9.58 3.45
N GLY A 209 -6.00 -8.36 3.34
CA GLY A 209 -6.75 -7.11 3.36
C GLY A 209 -6.61 -6.37 4.68
N ASN A 210 -6.34 -7.06 5.80
CA ASN A 210 -6.22 -6.43 7.12
C ASN A 210 -4.94 -5.58 7.26
N GLY A 211 -3.83 -6.02 6.65
CA GLY A 211 -2.58 -5.26 6.59
C GLY A 211 -2.73 -4.01 5.73
N ALA A 212 -3.35 -4.14 4.56
CA ALA A 212 -3.70 -3.01 3.70
C ALA A 212 -4.59 -2.00 4.44
N ALA A 213 -5.68 -2.46 5.08
CA ALA A 213 -6.60 -1.61 5.84
C ALA A 213 -5.89 -0.88 6.98
N MET A 214 -5.10 -1.58 7.81
CA MET A 214 -4.34 -0.98 8.90
C MET A 214 -3.38 0.10 8.38
N LYS A 215 -2.68 -0.17 7.27
CA LYS A 215 -1.77 0.80 6.67
C LYS A 215 -2.50 2.07 6.20
N LEU A 216 -3.66 1.92 5.56
CA LEU A 216 -4.46 3.06 5.12
C LEU A 216 -4.95 3.91 6.31
N VAL A 217 -5.38 3.27 7.40
CA VAL A 217 -5.75 3.98 8.64
C VAL A 217 -4.58 4.77 9.20
N VAL A 218 -3.39 4.15 9.31
CA VAL A 218 -2.17 4.82 9.78
C VAL A 218 -1.81 6.03 8.91
N ASN A 219 -1.82 5.86 7.59
CA ASN A 219 -1.45 6.94 6.67
C ASN A 219 -2.54 8.02 6.55
N MET A 220 -3.81 7.69 6.81
CA MET A 220 -4.90 8.66 6.95
C MET A 220 -4.67 9.59 8.14
N ILE A 221 -4.33 9.02 9.30
CA ILE A 221 -3.99 9.78 10.51
C ILE A 221 -2.77 10.67 10.22
N MET A 222 -1.70 10.10 9.65
CA MET A 222 -0.47 10.84 9.34
C MET A 222 -0.71 12.04 8.40
N GLY A 223 -1.44 11.83 7.30
CA GLY A 223 -1.76 12.90 6.33
C GLY A 223 -2.63 13.99 6.96
N SER A 224 -3.60 13.61 7.79
CA SER A 224 -4.46 14.56 8.51
C SER A 224 -3.67 15.38 9.53
N MET A 225 -2.79 14.74 10.30
CA MET A 225 -1.90 15.40 11.26
C MET A 225 -0.98 16.42 10.59
N MET A 226 -0.41 16.08 9.42
CA MET A 226 0.46 17.00 8.68
C MET A 226 -0.30 18.23 8.16
N ALA A 227 -1.54 18.05 7.71
CA ALA A 227 -2.40 19.16 7.30
C ALA A 227 -2.70 20.10 8.49
N SER A 228 -3.14 19.55 9.64
CA SER A 228 -3.40 20.36 10.84
C SER A 228 -2.15 21.04 11.39
N PHE A 229 -0.99 20.39 11.32
CA PHE A 229 0.28 21.00 11.72
C PHE A 229 0.66 22.17 10.80
N SER A 230 0.37 22.05 9.51
CA SER A 230 0.57 23.12 8.53
C SER A 230 -0.29 24.34 8.83
N GLU A 231 -1.57 24.14 9.19
CA GLU A 231 -2.45 25.22 9.65
C GLU A 231 -1.90 25.91 10.89
N GLY A 232 -1.41 25.14 11.87
CA GLY A 232 -0.80 25.66 13.10
C GLY A 232 0.43 26.53 12.84
N LEU A 233 1.35 26.08 11.98
CA LEU A 233 2.53 26.84 11.58
C LEU A 233 2.14 28.19 10.96
N LEU A 234 1.25 28.17 9.97
CA LEU A 234 0.81 29.39 9.28
C LEU A 234 0.03 30.34 10.19
N LEU A 235 -0.81 29.81 11.08
CA LEU A 235 -1.51 30.63 12.06
C LEU A 235 -0.53 31.27 13.05
N SER A 236 0.45 30.52 13.55
CA SER A 236 1.47 31.05 14.47
C SER A 236 2.22 32.22 13.87
N GLU A 237 2.65 32.10 12.62
CA GLU A 237 3.29 33.18 11.87
C GLU A 237 2.34 34.38 11.73
N LYS A 238 1.08 34.13 11.38
CA LYS A 238 0.07 35.19 11.17
C LYS A 238 -0.23 35.99 12.43
N VAL A 239 -0.15 35.37 13.61
CA VAL A 239 -0.34 36.06 14.91
C VAL A 239 0.96 36.61 15.49
N GLY A 240 2.07 36.57 14.75
CA GLY A 240 3.35 37.15 15.15
C GLY A 240 4.19 36.28 16.09
N LEU A 241 3.92 34.98 16.17
CA LEU A 241 4.76 34.01 16.88
C LEU A 241 5.85 33.49 15.96
N ASP A 242 6.98 33.09 16.56
CA ASP A 242 8.05 32.38 15.86
C ASP A 242 7.65 30.92 15.59
N PRO A 243 7.54 30.49 14.31
CA PRO A 243 7.22 29.11 13.96
C PRO A 243 8.22 28.09 14.50
N ASP A 244 9.50 28.44 14.65
CA ASP A 244 10.51 27.55 15.24
C ASP A 244 10.20 27.28 16.72
N VAL A 245 9.74 28.29 17.44
CA VAL A 245 9.28 28.14 18.84
C VAL A 245 8.02 27.26 18.89
N LEU A 246 7.08 27.39 17.94
CA LEU A 246 5.93 26.48 17.87
C LEU A 246 6.38 25.01 17.76
N VAL A 247 7.35 24.71 16.88
CA VAL A 247 7.89 23.34 16.74
C VAL A 247 8.47 22.84 18.06
N GLN A 248 9.20 23.69 18.79
CA GLN A 248 9.76 23.35 20.11
C GLN A 248 8.68 23.07 21.15
N VAL A 249 7.64 23.91 21.22
CA VAL A 249 6.51 23.73 22.14
C VAL A 249 5.77 22.43 21.86
N VAL A 250 5.44 22.16 20.59
CA VAL A 250 4.78 20.91 20.17
C VAL A 250 5.62 19.68 20.52
N SER A 251 6.94 19.77 20.33
CA SER A 251 7.86 18.65 20.57
C SER A 251 8.00 18.26 22.04
N GLN A 252 7.69 19.16 22.97
CA GLN A 252 7.74 18.92 24.42
C GLN A 252 6.37 18.58 25.02
N GLY A 253 5.28 18.84 24.28
CA GLY A 253 3.92 18.66 24.75
C GLY A 253 3.35 17.25 24.52
N ALA A 254 2.09 17.07 24.94
CA ALA A 254 1.36 15.80 24.84
C ALA A 254 1.11 15.34 23.38
N ILE A 255 1.21 16.25 22.42
CA ILE A 255 1.03 15.97 20.99
C ILE A 255 2.36 15.76 20.25
N SER A 256 3.47 15.58 20.98
CA SER A 256 4.78 15.35 20.40
C SER A 256 4.76 14.12 19.49
N ALA A 257 5.22 14.32 18.25
CA ALA A 257 5.41 13.26 17.26
C ALA A 257 6.73 13.53 16.52
N PRO A 258 7.58 12.52 16.29
CA PRO A 258 8.84 12.70 15.57
C PRO A 258 8.68 13.35 14.19
N MET A 259 7.52 13.18 13.57
CA MET A 259 7.16 13.82 12.30
C MET A 259 7.23 15.35 12.37
N TYR A 260 6.71 15.97 13.44
CA TYR A 260 6.66 17.43 13.57
C TYR A 260 8.05 18.03 13.74
N SER A 261 8.87 17.47 14.63
CA SER A 261 10.24 17.94 14.84
C SER A 261 11.15 17.70 13.64
N THR A 262 10.91 16.62 12.89
CA THR A 262 11.70 16.30 11.68
C THR A 262 11.31 17.16 10.48
N LYS A 263 10.01 17.46 10.29
CA LYS A 263 9.49 18.14 9.09
C LYS A 263 9.32 19.65 9.28
N GLY A 264 9.02 20.11 10.49
CA GLY A 264 8.75 21.51 10.82
C GLY A 264 9.82 22.48 10.32
N PRO A 265 11.12 22.27 10.64
CA PRO A 265 12.18 23.19 10.19
C PRO A 265 12.24 23.34 8.67
N SER A 266 12.08 22.25 7.91
CA SER A 266 12.09 22.31 6.45
C SER A 266 10.82 22.96 5.90
N MET A 267 9.65 22.76 6.54
CA MET A 267 8.40 23.43 6.17
C MET A 267 8.50 24.96 6.36
N ILE A 268 9.08 25.42 7.47
CA ILE A 268 9.31 26.85 7.75
C ILE A 268 10.20 27.46 6.67
N GLN A 269 11.25 26.74 6.26
CA GLN A 269 12.17 27.16 5.20
C GLN A 269 11.62 26.97 3.78
N SER A 270 10.41 26.41 3.63
CA SER A 270 9.81 26.05 2.34
C SER A 270 10.70 25.10 1.49
N LEU A 271 11.43 24.21 2.17
CA LEU A 271 12.26 23.16 1.58
C LEU A 271 11.61 21.80 1.82
N TYR A 272 11.45 21.00 0.77
CA TYR A 272 10.66 19.76 0.85
C TYR A 272 11.43 18.53 0.34
N PRO A 273 12.61 18.20 0.90
CA PRO A 273 13.39 17.04 0.47
C PRO A 273 12.57 15.76 0.62
N THR A 274 12.31 15.10 -0.50
CA THR A 274 11.33 14.02 -0.59
C THR A 274 11.79 12.77 0.15
N ALA A 275 11.14 12.48 1.28
CA ALA A 275 11.23 11.19 1.96
C ALA A 275 9.96 10.36 1.70
N PHE A 276 8.80 11.01 1.65
CA PHE A 276 7.54 10.40 1.23
C PHE A 276 6.81 11.34 0.26
N PRO A 277 6.72 11.00 -1.05
CA PRO A 277 6.13 11.89 -2.05
C PRO A 277 4.69 12.29 -1.74
N LEU A 278 4.38 13.56 -1.92
CA LEU A 278 3.05 14.14 -1.69
C LEU A 278 1.96 13.39 -2.48
N LYS A 279 2.25 13.02 -3.73
CA LYS A 279 1.33 12.21 -4.56
C LYS A 279 0.98 10.86 -3.94
N HIS A 280 1.90 10.25 -3.19
CA HIS A 280 1.66 8.96 -2.54
C HIS A 280 0.86 9.12 -1.24
N GLN A 281 1.13 10.15 -0.45
CA GLN A 281 0.26 10.48 0.69
C GLN A 281 -1.17 10.80 0.23
N GLN A 282 -1.34 11.57 -0.85
CA GLN A 282 -2.66 11.86 -1.40
C GLN A 282 -3.37 10.60 -1.92
N LYS A 283 -2.63 9.70 -2.58
CA LYS A 283 -3.14 8.37 -2.97
C LYS A 283 -3.64 7.62 -1.73
N ASP A 284 -2.88 7.58 -0.65
CA ASP A 284 -3.27 6.85 0.56
C ASP A 284 -4.51 7.45 1.23
N LEU A 285 -4.63 8.79 1.28
CA LEU A 285 -5.86 9.45 1.76
C LEU A 285 -7.07 9.09 0.91
N ARG A 286 -6.94 9.09 -0.43
CA ARG A 286 -8.01 8.67 -1.33
C ARG A 286 -8.41 7.22 -1.10
N LEU A 287 -7.45 6.31 -0.92
CA LEU A 287 -7.74 4.89 -0.64
C LEU A 287 -8.39 4.72 0.73
N ALA A 288 -7.95 5.46 1.75
CA ALA A 288 -8.57 5.44 3.08
C ALA A 288 -10.01 5.97 3.06
N LEU A 289 -10.30 7.01 2.27
CA LEU A 289 -11.67 7.50 2.06
C LEU A 289 -12.55 6.44 1.37
N GLY A 290 -12.03 5.73 0.37
CA GLY A 290 -12.74 4.62 -0.26
C GLY A 290 -13.01 3.45 0.70
N LEU A 291 -12.05 3.15 1.59
CA LEU A 291 -12.24 2.18 2.67
C LEU A 291 -13.32 2.64 3.67
N ALA A 292 -13.33 3.91 4.03
CA ALA A 292 -14.32 4.47 4.93
C ALA A 292 -15.74 4.42 4.33
N GLU A 293 -15.86 4.71 3.03
CA GLU A 293 -17.10 4.62 2.27
C GLU A 293 -17.65 3.18 2.24
N SER A 294 -16.80 2.18 2.00
CA SER A 294 -17.23 0.76 1.91
C SER A 294 -17.83 0.21 3.20
N VAL A 295 -17.54 0.86 4.34
CA VAL A 295 -18.10 0.50 5.66
C VAL A 295 -19.00 1.58 6.26
N SER A 296 -19.38 2.59 5.47
CA SER A 296 -20.24 3.71 5.91
C SER A 296 -19.72 4.46 7.15
N GLN A 297 -18.40 4.60 7.31
CA GLN A 297 -17.77 5.32 8.41
C GLN A 297 -17.44 6.77 7.99
N PRO A 298 -18.00 7.81 8.62
CA PRO A 298 -17.62 9.19 8.31
C PRO A 298 -16.18 9.51 8.75
N THR A 299 -15.41 10.13 7.85
CA THR A 299 -14.03 10.60 8.10
C THR A 299 -13.81 12.03 7.58
N PRO A 300 -14.53 13.04 8.12
CA PRO A 300 -14.55 14.40 7.56
C PRO A 300 -13.18 15.11 7.58
N ILE A 301 -12.36 14.85 8.60
CA ILE A 301 -11.01 15.43 8.70
C ILE A 301 -10.11 14.93 7.56
N ALA A 302 -10.14 13.62 7.29
CA ALA A 302 -9.38 13.03 6.19
C ALA A 302 -9.86 13.54 4.83
N ALA A 303 -11.16 13.78 4.67
CA ALA A 303 -11.72 14.35 3.44
C ALA A 303 -11.20 15.77 3.19
N ALA A 304 -11.21 16.63 4.21
CA ALA A 304 -10.65 17.99 4.11
C ALA A 304 -9.14 17.96 3.81
N ALA A 305 -8.38 17.13 4.53
CA ALA A 305 -6.95 16.98 4.28
C ALA A 305 -6.67 16.52 2.84
N ASN A 306 -7.42 15.55 2.32
CA ASN A 306 -7.26 15.06 0.95
C ASN A 306 -7.43 16.17 -0.10
N GLU A 307 -8.34 17.12 0.10
CA GLU A 307 -8.49 18.25 -0.81
C GLU A 307 -7.28 19.19 -0.76
N LEU A 308 -6.70 19.46 0.41
CA LEU A 308 -5.45 20.24 0.53
C LEU A 308 -4.30 19.56 -0.23
N TYR A 309 -4.20 18.23 -0.12
CA TYR A 309 -3.22 17.47 -0.89
C TYR A 309 -3.45 17.56 -2.40
N LYS A 310 -4.71 17.59 -2.88
CA LYS A 310 -5.03 17.83 -4.29
C LYS A 310 -4.64 19.24 -4.73
N VAL A 311 -4.89 20.26 -3.90
CA VAL A 311 -4.46 21.65 -4.17
C VAL A 311 -2.94 21.72 -4.29
N ALA A 312 -2.19 21.14 -3.35
CA ALA A 312 -0.73 21.09 -3.42
C ALA A 312 -0.23 20.38 -4.70
N LYS A 313 -0.88 19.28 -5.12
CA LYS A 313 -0.57 18.63 -6.40
C LYS A 313 -0.80 19.56 -7.59
N SER A 314 -1.88 20.34 -7.58
CA SER A 314 -2.17 21.33 -8.63
C SER A 314 -1.12 22.44 -8.74
N HIS A 315 -0.39 22.70 -7.65
CA HIS A 315 0.78 23.59 -7.61
C HIS A 315 2.08 22.93 -8.08
N GLY A 316 2.04 21.71 -8.64
CA GLY A 316 3.23 21.01 -9.13
C GLY A 316 4.05 20.30 -8.05
N LEU A 317 3.53 20.19 -6.82
CA LEU A 317 4.27 19.66 -5.67
C LEU A 317 4.17 18.13 -5.51
N SER A 318 3.74 17.43 -6.56
CA SER A 318 3.47 15.99 -6.51
C SER A 318 4.68 15.14 -6.07
N ASP A 319 5.88 15.53 -6.50
CA ASP A 319 7.13 14.81 -6.25
C ASP A 319 7.93 15.35 -5.05
N GLN A 320 7.48 16.46 -4.46
CA GLN A 320 8.01 16.98 -3.20
C GLN A 320 7.56 16.08 -2.04
N ASP A 321 8.18 16.27 -0.88
CA ASP A 321 7.70 15.61 0.34
C ASP A 321 6.25 15.96 0.68
N PHE A 322 5.51 15.04 1.31
CA PHE A 322 4.14 15.26 1.74
C PHE A 322 3.96 16.43 2.72
N SER A 323 5.03 16.91 3.35
CA SER A 323 5.03 18.14 4.15
C SER A 323 4.82 19.41 3.31
N ALA A 324 5.00 19.35 1.98
CA ALA A 324 4.68 20.45 1.06
C ALA A 324 3.18 20.76 0.97
N VAL A 325 2.31 20.03 1.68
CA VAL A 325 0.87 20.35 1.80
C VAL A 325 0.64 21.73 2.41
N ILE A 326 1.57 22.25 3.21
CA ILE A 326 1.52 23.63 3.75
C ILE A 326 1.38 24.69 2.64
N GLU A 327 1.93 24.44 1.45
CA GLU A 327 1.84 25.34 0.30
C GLU A 327 0.42 25.42 -0.29
N ALA A 328 -0.47 24.47 0.03
CA ALA A 328 -1.88 24.57 -0.35
C ALA A 328 -2.63 25.64 0.45
N LEU A 329 -2.14 25.99 1.64
CA LEU A 329 -2.77 26.90 2.58
C LEU A 329 -2.19 28.33 2.50
N LYS A 330 -1.02 28.50 1.89
CA LYS A 330 -0.43 29.82 1.69
C LYS A 330 -1.27 30.62 0.70
N SER A 331 -1.77 31.78 1.14
CA SER A 331 -2.44 32.71 0.24
C SER A 331 -1.43 33.24 -0.78
N LYS A 332 -1.61 32.91 -2.06
CA LYS A 332 -0.94 33.64 -3.13
C LYS A 332 -1.55 35.04 -3.20
N PHE A 333 -0.97 36.00 -2.51
CA PHE A 333 -1.20 37.39 -2.89
C PHE A 333 -0.66 37.53 -4.31
N GLN A 334 -1.55 37.51 -5.30
CA GLN A 334 -1.25 38.10 -6.59
C GLN A 334 -0.88 39.55 -6.31
N HIS A 335 0.42 39.83 -6.27
CA HIS A 335 0.87 41.17 -6.58
C HIS A 335 0.52 41.34 -8.05
N SER A 336 -0.69 41.84 -8.31
CA SER A 336 -0.95 42.61 -9.51
C SER A 336 0.00 43.79 -9.44
N GLU A 337 1.21 43.64 -9.98
CA GLU A 337 2.02 44.77 -10.39
C GLU A 337 1.17 45.52 -11.42
N THR A 338 0.42 46.48 -10.90
CA THR A 338 -0.23 47.50 -11.69
C THR A 338 0.80 48.60 -11.77
N LYS A 339 1.61 48.58 -12.83
CA LYS A 339 2.19 49.77 -13.47
C LYS A 339 2.80 49.41 -14.81
#